data_AF-A0A929K544-F1
#
_entry.id   AF-A0A929K544-F1
#
_cell.length_a   1.000
_cell.length_b   1.000
_cell.length_c   1.000
_cell.angle_alpha   90.00
_cell.angle_beta   90.00
_cell.angle_gamma   90.00
#
_symmetry.space_group_name_H-M   'P 1'
#
loop_
_entity.id
_entity.type
_entity.pdbx_description
1 polymer ?
#
loop_
_entity_poly.entity_id
_entity_poly.type
_entity_poly.pdbx_seq_one_letter_code
_entity_poly.pdbx_strand_id
1 'polypeptide(L)' 'MAITITSTAFTEGSMIPRDYTCDGEDISPPLTWSGVPDGTKSLALICDDPDAPMGTW' A
#
# COMPACT_ATOMS: atom_id res chain seq x y z
N MET A 1 19.29 -9.08 -2.08
CA MET A 1 18.18 -8.42 -2.83
C MET A 1 17.19 -7.89 -1.80
N ALA A 2 16.52 -6.78 -2.08
CA ALA A 2 15.49 -6.22 -1.20
C ALA A 2 14.11 -6.52 -1.77
N ILE A 3 13.15 -6.87 -0.89
CA ILE A 3 11.74 -6.92 -1.26
C ILE A 3 11.24 -5.50 -1.50
N THR A 4 10.42 -5.32 -2.52
CA THR A 4 9.80 -4.03 -2.87
C THR A 4 8.32 -4.21 -3.10
N ILE A 5 7.56 -3.15 -2.86
CA ILE A 5 6.14 -3.05 -3.15
C ILE A 5 5.88 -1.78 -3.97
N THR A 6 5.06 -1.89 -5.01
CA THR A 6 4.73 -0.78 -5.93
C THR A 6 3.25 -0.82 -6.28
N SER A 7 2.72 0.32 -6.74
CA SER A 7 1.37 0.41 -7.30
C SER A 7 1.44 0.98 -8.71
N THR A 8 0.57 0.52 -9.60
CA THR A 8 0.36 1.18 -10.91
C THR A 8 -0.51 2.43 -10.79
N ALA A 9 -1.17 2.64 -9.65
CA ALA A 9 -2.07 3.76 -9.42
C ALA A 9 -1.33 5.04 -8.98
N PHE A 10 -0.24 4.91 -8.22
CA PHE A 10 0.53 6.04 -7.71
C PHE A 10 1.97 5.63 -7.38
N THR A 11 2.85 6.63 -7.34
CA THR A 11 4.24 6.50 -6.89
C THR A 11 4.39 6.92 -5.41
N GLU A 12 5.47 6.47 -4.76
CA GLU A 12 5.79 6.86 -3.39
C GLU A 12 5.74 8.38 -3.17
N GLY A 13 5.11 8.82 -2.08
CA GLY A 13 4.96 10.23 -1.71
C GLY A 13 3.98 11.03 -2.58
N SER A 14 3.34 10.40 -3.57
CA SER A 14 2.33 11.05 -4.42
C SER A 14 0.92 10.91 -3.85
N MET A 15 0.00 11.73 -4.33
CA MET A 15 -1.42 11.63 -3.95
C MET A 15 -2.01 10.28 -4.38
N ILE A 16 -2.75 9.65 -3.47
CA ILE A 16 -3.55 8.46 -3.78
C ILE A 16 -4.75 8.90 -4.64
N PRO A 17 -5.01 8.24 -5.79
CA PRO A 17 -6.15 8.56 -6.64
C PRO A 17 -7.49 8.40 -5.91
N ARG A 18 -8.46 9.23 -6.28
CA ARG A 18 -9.78 9.31 -5.64
C ARG A 18 -10.51 7.98 -5.53
N ASP A 19 -10.38 7.10 -6.52
CA ASP A 19 -11.07 5.81 -6.53
C ASP A 19 -10.69 4.93 -5.31
N TYR A 20 -9.51 5.14 -4.74
CA TYR A 20 -8.98 4.40 -3.59
C TYR A 20 -9.13 5.15 -2.26
N THR A 21 -9.97 6.17 -2.21
CA THR A 21 -10.28 6.93 -0.99
C THR A 21 -11.78 6.87 -0.70
N CYS A 22 -12.17 7.33 0.49
CA CYS A 22 -13.58 7.44 0.89
C CYS A 22 -14.39 8.45 0.05
N ASP A 23 -13.74 9.30 -0.75
CA ASP A 23 -14.40 10.23 -1.67
C ASP A 23 -14.77 9.58 -3.02
N GLY A 24 -14.29 8.37 -3.28
CA GLY A 24 -14.50 7.60 -4.51
C GLY A 24 -15.19 6.26 -4.26
N GLU A 25 -14.63 5.20 -4.85
CA GLU A 25 -15.21 3.85 -4.75
C GLU A 25 -14.82 3.11 -3.47
N ASP A 26 -13.86 3.65 -2.70
CA ASP A 26 -13.36 3.07 -1.45
C ASP A 26 -12.83 1.63 -1.63
N ILE A 27 -12.16 1.39 -2.77
CA ILE A 27 -11.53 0.10 -3.10
C ILE A 27 -10.02 0.14 -2.80
N SER A 28 -9.42 -1.04 -2.59
CA SER A 28 -7.97 -1.11 -2.36
C SER A 28 -7.16 -0.84 -3.64
N PRO A 29 -6.03 -0.12 -3.56
CA PRO A 29 -5.17 0.11 -4.72
C PRO A 29 -4.49 -1.18 -5.20
N PRO A 30 -4.14 -1.27 -6.49
CA PRO A 30 -3.38 -2.41 -7.00
C PRO A 30 -1.97 -2.37 -6.41
N LEU A 31 -1.50 -3.49 -5.86
CA LEU A 31 -0.16 -3.62 -5.29
C LEU A 31 0.59 -4.78 -5.93
N THR A 32 1.86 -4.56 -6.27
CA THR A 32 2.76 -5.56 -6.86
C THR A 32 4.01 -5.67 -6.02
N TRP A 33 4.35 -6.91 -5.65
CA TRP A 33 5.56 -7.25 -4.91
C TRP A 33 6.64 -7.74 -5.87
N SER A 34 7.89 -7.37 -5.63
CA SER A 34 9.05 -7.94 -6.33
C SER A 34 10.21 -8.17 -5.38
N GLY A 35 11.13 -9.08 -5.74
CA GLY A 35 12.29 -9.39 -4.91
C GLY A 35 11.96 -10.13 -3.60
N VAL A 36 10.84 -10.86 -3.56
CA VAL A 36 10.47 -11.70 -2.40
C VAL A 36 11.56 -12.77 -2.19
N PRO A 37 12.18 -12.87 -1.00
CA PRO A 37 13.26 -13.83 -0.75
C PRO A 37 12.83 -15.29 -0.91
N ASP A 38 13.73 -16.13 -1.40
CA ASP A 38 13.51 -17.57 -1.49
C ASP A 38 13.19 -18.17 -0.10
N GLY A 39 12.23 -19.10 -0.08
CA GLY A 39 11.78 -19.74 1.16
C GLY A 39 10.74 -18.96 1.96
N THR A 40 10.37 -17.74 1.55
CA THR A 40 9.23 -16.99 2.11
C THR A 40 7.97 -17.85 2.11
N LYS A 41 7.31 -17.98 3.27
CA LYS A 41 6.09 -18.79 3.43
C LYS A 41 4.81 -17.99 3.30
N SER A 42 4.86 -16.72 3.66
CA SER A 42 3.73 -15.81 3.61
C SER A 42 4.22 -14.36 3.56
N LEU A 43 3.34 -13.48 3.09
CA LEU A 43 3.49 -12.03 3.16
C LEU A 43 2.34 -11.47 4.00
N ALA A 44 2.58 -10.34 4.64
CA ALA A 44 1.55 -9.55 5.32
C ALA A 44 1.70 -8.09 4.87
N LEU A 45 0.58 -7.37 4.81
CA LEU A 45 0.53 -5.95 4.47
C LEU A 45 -0.08 -5.20 5.64
N ILE A 46 0.56 -4.10 6.03
CA ILE A 46 0.03 -3.12 6.97
C ILE A 46 -0.11 -1.81 6.19
N CYS A 47 -1.31 -1.26 6.17
CA CYS A 47 -1.59 0.10 5.72
C CYS A 47 -1.99 0.87 6.97
N ASP A 48 -1.28 1.95 7.28
CA ASP A 48 -1.43 2.71 8.52
C ASP A 48 -1.32 4.20 8.20
N ASP A 49 -2.18 5.01 8.81
CA ASP A 49 -2.12 6.47 8.77
C ASP A 49 -1.63 7.03 10.13
N PRO A 50 -0.34 7.38 10.25
CA PRO A 50 0.21 7.96 11.47
C PRO A 50 -0.26 9.41 11.72
N ASP A 51 -0.84 10.06 10.73
CA ASP A 51 -1.34 11.44 10.81
C ASP A 51 -2.82 11.50 11.25
N ALA A 52 -3.47 10.35 11.44
CA ALA A 52 -4.85 10.29 11.88
C ALA A 52 -5.02 10.93 13.28
N PRO A 53 -6.03 11.80 13.47
CA PRO A 53 -6.14 12.69 14.63
C PRO A 53 -6.37 11.97 15.97
N MET A 54 -6.73 10.69 15.95
CA MET A 54 -7.02 9.87 17.14
C MET A 54 -5.99 8.75 17.36
N GLY A 55 -4.84 8.80 16.69
CA GLY A 55 -3.81 7.74 16.68
C GLY A 55 -3.75 7.01 15.33
N THR A 56 -2.92 5.97 15.24
CA THR A 56 -2.73 5.14 14.03
C THR A 56 -4.01 4.39 13.66
N TRP A 57 -4.47 4.56 12.41
CA TRP A 57 -5.62 3.87 11.81
C TRP A 57 -5.18 2.92 10.71
#